data_AF-Q9NQT5-F1
#
_entry.id   AF-Q9NQT5-F1
#
_cell.length_a   1.000
_cell.length_b   1.000
_cell.length_c   1.000
_cell.angle_alpha   90.00
_cell.angle_beta   90.00
_cell.angle_gamma   90.00
#
_symmetry.space_group_name_H-M   'P 1'
#
loop_
_entity.id
_entity.type
_entity.pdbx_description
1 polymer ?
#
loop_
_entity_poly.entity_id
_entity_poly.type
_entity_poly.pdbx_seq_one_letter_code
_entity_poly.pdbx_strand_id
1 'polypeptide(L)'
;MAEPASVAAESLAGSRARAARTVLGQVVLPGEELLLPEQEDAEGPGGAVERPLSLNARACSRVRVVCGPGLRRCGDRLLVTKCGRLRHKEPGSGSGGGVYWVDSQQKRYVPVKGDHVIGIVTAKSGDIFKVDVGGSEPASLSYLSFEGATKRNRPNVQVGDLIYGQFVVANKDMEPEMVCIDSCGRANGMGVIGQDGLLFKVTLGLIRKLLAPDCEIIQEVGKLYPLEIVFGMNGRIWVKAKTIQQTLILANILEACEHMTSDQRKQIFSRLAES
;
A
#
# COMPACT_ATOMS: atom_id res chain seq x y z
N MET A 1 -27.27 38.93 0.96
CA MET A 1 -27.99 37.73 1.42
C MET A 1 -27.98 36.74 0.27
N ALA A 2 -27.02 35.84 0.26
CA ALA A 2 -26.90 34.77 -0.73
C ALA A 2 -27.01 33.45 0.05
N GLU A 3 -28.12 32.76 -0.11
CA GLU A 3 -28.31 31.43 0.46
C GLU A 3 -27.34 30.43 -0.19
N PRO A 4 -26.68 29.56 0.59
CA PRO A 4 -25.96 28.44 0.01
C PRO A 4 -26.98 27.40 -0.44
N ALA A 5 -26.95 27.10 -1.74
CA ALA A 5 -27.70 26.01 -2.34
C ALA A 5 -27.50 24.71 -1.55
N SER A 6 -28.58 24.22 -0.95
CA SER A 6 -28.65 22.86 -0.42
C SER A 6 -28.49 21.90 -1.59
N VAL A 7 -27.29 21.37 -1.77
CA VAL A 7 -27.04 20.23 -2.65
C VAL A 7 -27.85 19.08 -2.07
N ALA A 8 -29.01 18.85 -2.68
CA ALA A 8 -29.80 17.65 -2.48
C ALA A 8 -28.87 16.46 -2.79
N ALA A 9 -28.47 15.74 -1.76
CA ALA A 9 -27.94 14.41 -1.92
C ALA A 9 -29.09 13.57 -2.45
N GLU A 10 -29.18 13.46 -3.77
CA GLU A 10 -29.99 12.45 -4.44
C GLU A 10 -29.59 11.09 -3.86
N SER A 11 -30.43 10.59 -2.98
CA SER A 11 -30.42 9.22 -2.53
C SER A 11 -30.67 8.36 -3.77
N LEU A 12 -29.59 7.87 -4.38
CA LEU A 12 -29.67 6.76 -5.33
C LEU A 12 -30.17 5.54 -4.56
N ALA A 13 -31.49 5.41 -4.59
CA ALA A 13 -32.22 4.18 -4.39
C ALA A 13 -31.55 3.05 -5.20
N GLY A 14 -31.01 2.04 -4.52
CA GLY A 14 -30.59 0.80 -5.18
C GLY A 14 -29.51 -0.04 -4.51
N SER A 15 -28.66 0.51 -3.64
CA SER A 15 -27.56 -0.27 -3.06
C SER A 15 -28.02 -0.96 -1.77
N ARG A 16 -28.48 -2.22 -1.87
CA ARG A 16 -28.74 -3.08 -0.71
C ARG A 16 -27.45 -3.19 0.09
N ALA A 17 -27.45 -2.69 1.32
CA ALA A 17 -26.33 -2.84 2.23
C ALA A 17 -26.03 -4.34 2.39
N ARG A 18 -24.80 -4.76 2.11
CA ARG A 18 -24.39 -6.17 2.15
C ARG A 18 -23.64 -6.48 3.44
N ALA A 19 -23.92 -7.66 3.97
CA ALA A 19 -23.19 -8.31 5.06
C ALA A 19 -21.68 -8.35 4.79
N ALA A 20 -20.87 -7.62 5.57
CA ALA A 20 -19.41 -7.53 5.35
C ALA A 20 -18.72 -8.90 5.41
N ARG A 21 -19.24 -9.85 6.21
CA ARG A 21 -18.72 -11.22 6.30
C ARG A 21 -19.01 -12.05 5.04
N THR A 22 -20.17 -11.86 4.43
CA THR A 22 -20.60 -12.63 3.25
C THR A 22 -19.88 -12.20 1.98
N VAL A 23 -19.52 -10.91 1.87
CA VAL A 23 -18.75 -10.38 0.72
C VAL A 23 -17.23 -10.54 0.85
N LEU A 24 -16.72 -11.21 1.90
CA LEU A 24 -15.30 -11.49 2.02
C LEU A 24 -14.79 -12.30 0.82
N GLY A 25 -13.74 -11.80 0.15
CA GLY A 25 -13.17 -12.41 -1.04
C GLY A 25 -13.92 -12.11 -2.35
N GLN A 26 -15.10 -11.50 -2.29
CA GLN A 26 -15.84 -11.07 -3.47
C GLN A 26 -15.34 -9.71 -3.99
N VAL A 27 -15.68 -9.43 -5.24
CA VAL A 27 -15.42 -8.13 -5.85
C VAL A 27 -16.48 -7.16 -5.35
N VAL A 28 -16.04 -6.08 -4.71
CA VAL A 28 -16.87 -4.96 -4.28
C VAL A 28 -16.70 -3.79 -5.24
N LEU A 29 -17.77 -3.01 -5.39
CA LEU A 29 -17.81 -1.85 -6.28
C LEU A 29 -17.95 -0.54 -5.48
N PRO A 30 -17.46 0.59 -6.03
CA PRO A 30 -17.62 1.88 -5.37
C PRO A 30 -19.11 2.23 -5.22
N GLY A 31 -19.49 2.78 -4.06
CA GLY A 31 -20.88 3.11 -3.74
C GLY A 31 -21.65 2.01 -3.00
N GLU A 32 -21.08 0.82 -2.88
CA GLU A 32 -21.63 -0.22 -2.00
C GLU A 32 -21.40 0.11 -0.53
N GLU A 33 -22.44 -0.05 0.29
CA GLU A 33 -22.36 0.06 1.73
C GLU A 33 -22.30 -1.33 2.37
N LEU A 34 -21.36 -1.52 3.29
CA LEU A 34 -21.15 -2.77 4.01
C LEU A 34 -21.55 -2.59 5.47
N LEU A 35 -22.35 -3.53 5.97
CA LEU A 35 -22.75 -3.62 7.37
C LEU A 35 -21.86 -4.63 8.10
N LEU A 36 -21.39 -4.23 9.28
CA LEU A 36 -20.62 -5.09 10.16
C LEU A 36 -21.56 -6.01 10.96
N PRO A 37 -21.11 -7.21 11.35
CA PRO A 37 -21.98 -8.25 11.91
C PRO A 37 -22.74 -7.83 13.18
N GLU A 38 -22.22 -6.89 13.96
CA GLU A 38 -22.93 -6.37 15.15
C GLU A 38 -24.20 -5.54 14.82
N GLN A 39 -24.40 -5.18 13.55
CA GLN A 39 -25.56 -4.44 13.07
C GLN A 39 -26.55 -5.31 12.27
N GLU A 40 -26.17 -6.52 11.88
CA GLU A 40 -27.07 -7.47 11.19
C GLU A 40 -28.25 -7.89 12.09
N ASP A 41 -28.04 -7.93 13.40
CA ASP A 41 -29.10 -8.24 14.37
C ASP A 41 -30.16 -7.13 14.53
N ALA A 42 -29.90 -5.92 14.02
CA ALA A 42 -30.82 -4.79 14.14
C ALA A 42 -31.82 -4.70 12.96
N GLU A 43 -31.44 -5.15 11.76
CA GLU A 43 -32.27 -5.03 10.54
C GLU A 43 -32.70 -6.41 10.01
N GLY A 44 -33.47 -7.15 10.82
CA GLY A 44 -34.23 -8.32 10.35
C GLY A 44 -35.57 -7.91 9.73
N PRO A 45 -36.00 -8.49 8.59
CA PRO A 45 -37.27 -8.16 7.96
C PRO A 45 -38.41 -8.94 8.63
N GLY A 46 -39.34 -8.25 9.29
CA GLY A 46 -40.53 -8.91 9.81
C GLY A 46 -41.35 -8.09 10.79
N GLY A 47 -42.54 -7.70 10.34
CA GLY A 47 -43.81 -7.78 11.06
C GLY A 47 -43.94 -7.10 12.43
N ALA A 48 -44.91 -6.19 12.52
CA ALA A 48 -45.47 -5.68 13.77
C ALA A 48 -45.95 -6.83 14.67
N VAL A 49 -45.10 -7.28 15.59
CA VAL A 49 -45.48 -8.03 16.80
C VAL A 49 -44.58 -7.53 17.93
N GLU A 50 -45.24 -7.18 19.03
CA GLU A 50 -44.73 -6.55 20.24
C GLU A 50 -43.38 -7.10 20.69
N ARG A 51 -42.34 -6.27 20.65
CA ARG A 51 -41.08 -6.54 21.39
C ARG A 51 -41.19 -5.87 22.77
N PRO A 52 -40.94 -6.60 23.87
CA PRO A 52 -40.95 -5.99 25.20
C PRO A 52 -39.80 -4.97 25.29
N LEU A 53 -40.10 -3.80 25.85
CA LEU A 53 -39.12 -2.74 26.15
C LEU A 53 -38.10 -3.27 27.18
N SER A 54 -37.05 -3.94 26.71
CA SER A 54 -35.93 -4.34 27.56
C SER A 54 -35.14 -3.08 27.94
N LEU A 55 -35.32 -2.61 29.17
CA LEU A 55 -34.60 -1.52 29.87
C LEU A 55 -33.08 -1.73 30.02
N ASN A 56 -32.52 -2.75 29.37
CA ASN A 56 -31.08 -2.90 29.23
C ASN A 56 -30.68 -2.23 27.93
N ALA A 57 -30.28 -0.96 28.01
CA ALA A 57 -29.32 -0.40 27.09
C ALA A 57 -28.04 -1.24 27.16
N ARG A 58 -28.05 -2.43 26.56
CA ARG A 58 -26.84 -3.12 26.16
C ARG A 58 -26.25 -2.21 25.11
N ALA A 59 -25.37 -1.30 25.55
CA ALA A 59 -24.21 -0.97 24.74
C ALA A 59 -23.53 -2.32 24.47
N CYS A 60 -23.97 -3.03 23.42
CA CYS A 60 -23.19 -4.10 22.84
C CYS A 60 -21.81 -3.49 22.65
N SER A 61 -20.84 -3.99 23.40
CA SER A 61 -19.48 -3.46 23.43
C SER A 61 -18.92 -3.62 22.04
N ARG A 62 -19.09 -2.58 21.21
CA ARG A 62 -18.76 -2.62 19.79
C ARG A 62 -17.28 -2.91 19.65
N VAL A 63 -16.95 -3.98 18.93
CA VAL A 63 -15.55 -4.31 18.72
C VAL A 63 -14.95 -3.31 17.73
N ARG A 64 -13.84 -2.66 18.12
CA ARG A 64 -13.19 -1.65 17.29
C ARG A 64 -12.63 -2.27 16.01
N VAL A 65 -13.28 -1.96 14.90
CA VAL A 65 -12.82 -2.27 13.54
C VAL A 65 -11.95 -1.13 12.98
N VAL A 66 -10.95 -1.47 12.17
CA VAL A 66 -10.13 -0.49 11.45
C VAL A 66 -10.53 -0.46 9.98
N CYS A 67 -10.82 0.74 9.47
CA CYS A 67 -11.05 0.99 8.05
C CYS A 67 -9.70 1.08 7.32
N GLY A 68 -9.38 0.09 6.50
CA GLY A 68 -8.19 0.08 5.66
C GLY A 68 -8.37 0.85 4.35
N PRO A 69 -7.36 0.83 3.46
CA PRO A 69 -7.40 1.53 2.19
C PRO A 69 -8.54 1.04 1.29
N GLY A 70 -9.15 1.98 0.56
CA GLY A 70 -10.27 1.72 -0.35
C GLY A 70 -11.64 1.74 0.32
N LEU A 71 -11.70 1.86 1.65
CA LEU A 71 -12.92 2.03 2.43
C LEU A 71 -12.96 3.42 3.07
N ARG A 72 -14.18 3.94 3.24
CA ARG A 72 -14.45 5.18 3.95
C ARG A 72 -15.57 4.93 4.95
N ARG A 73 -15.43 5.48 6.15
CA ARG A 73 -16.50 5.43 7.16
C ARG A 73 -17.60 6.43 6.79
N CYS A 74 -18.84 5.94 6.71
CA CYS A 74 -20.05 6.76 6.57
C CYS A 74 -20.97 6.44 7.76
N GLY A 75 -20.89 7.23 8.83
CA GLY A 75 -21.60 6.95 10.08
C GLY A 75 -21.13 5.62 10.72
N ASP A 76 -22.06 4.67 10.87
CA ASP A 76 -21.79 3.31 11.37
C ASP A 76 -21.59 2.29 10.22
N ARG A 77 -21.60 2.73 8.96
CA ARG A 77 -21.42 1.88 7.78
C ARG A 77 -20.06 2.08 7.14
N LEU A 78 -19.60 1.06 6.42
CA LEU A 78 -18.39 1.12 5.60
C LEU A 78 -18.76 1.32 4.13
N LEU A 79 -18.42 2.48 3.59
CA LEU A 79 -18.62 2.81 2.18
C LEU A 79 -17.38 2.37 1.37
N VAL A 80 -17.61 1.55 0.35
CA VAL A 80 -16.58 1.17 -0.60
C VAL A 80 -16.31 2.33 -1.55
N THR A 81 -15.05 2.78 -1.63
CA THR A 81 -14.65 3.91 -2.49
C THR A 81 -13.90 3.45 -3.75
N LYS A 82 -13.32 2.25 -3.72
CA LYS A 82 -12.57 1.67 -4.84
C LYS A 82 -13.10 0.28 -5.17
N CYS A 83 -13.04 -0.10 -6.43
CA CYS A 83 -13.31 -1.47 -6.83
C CYS A 83 -12.13 -2.39 -6.44
N GLY A 84 -12.44 -3.64 -6.13
CA GLY A 84 -11.42 -4.64 -5.83
C GLY A 84 -11.99 -5.77 -4.98
N ARG A 85 -11.12 -6.67 -4.54
CA ARG A 85 -11.54 -7.76 -3.65
C ARG A 85 -11.47 -7.31 -2.20
N LEU A 86 -12.59 -7.44 -1.48
CA LEU A 86 -12.63 -7.15 -0.05
C LEU A 86 -11.86 -8.24 0.71
N ARG A 87 -10.90 -7.81 1.52
CA ARG A 87 -10.11 -8.67 2.41
C ARG A 87 -10.32 -8.24 3.85
N HIS A 88 -10.21 -9.22 4.74
CA HIS A 88 -10.30 -9.02 6.17
C HIS A 88 -9.20 -9.80 6.86
N LYS A 89 -8.65 -9.21 7.91
CA LYS A 89 -7.69 -9.86 8.79
C LYS A 89 -8.12 -9.61 10.23
N GLU A 90 -8.42 -10.70 10.92
CA GLU A 90 -8.64 -10.67 12.37
C GLU A 90 -7.30 -10.43 13.08
N PRO A 91 -7.29 -9.66 14.18
CA PRO A 91 -6.07 -9.44 14.93
C PRO A 91 -5.75 -10.73 15.70
N GLY A 92 -4.46 -11.09 15.76
CA GLY A 92 -4.02 -12.29 16.49
C GLY A 92 -4.31 -12.24 17.99
N SER A 93 -4.57 -11.05 18.54
CA SER A 93 -5.18 -10.87 19.84
C SER A 93 -6.69 -10.67 19.65
N GLY A 94 -7.50 -11.66 20.02
CA GLY A 94 -8.95 -11.72 19.80
C GLY A 94 -9.80 -10.62 20.47
N SER A 95 -9.20 -9.50 20.90
CA SER A 95 -9.89 -8.31 21.43
C SER A 95 -10.08 -7.19 20.39
N GLY A 96 -9.53 -7.29 19.18
CA GLY A 96 -9.71 -6.30 18.13
C GLY A 96 -10.68 -6.76 17.05
N GLY A 97 -11.42 -5.83 16.41
CA GLY A 97 -12.45 -6.14 15.42
C GLY A 97 -11.91 -6.46 14.04
N GLY A 98 -10.59 -6.62 13.93
CA GLY A 98 -9.92 -6.82 12.66
C GLY A 98 -9.83 -5.56 11.81
N VAL A 99 -9.20 -5.74 10.65
CA VAL A 99 -9.02 -4.70 9.63
C VAL A 99 -9.62 -5.17 8.32
N TYR A 100 -10.44 -4.32 7.72
CA TYR A 100 -11.03 -4.55 6.40
C TYR A 100 -10.34 -3.63 5.40
N TRP A 101 -9.99 -4.15 4.22
CA TRP A 101 -9.43 -3.33 3.14
C TRP A 101 -9.81 -3.90 1.77
N VAL A 102 -9.77 -3.04 0.76
CA VAL A 102 -10.01 -3.45 -0.63
C VAL A 102 -8.67 -3.60 -1.32
N ASP A 103 -8.40 -4.78 -1.86
CA ASP A 103 -7.25 -5.03 -2.71
C ASP A 103 -7.54 -4.52 -4.12
N SER A 104 -7.15 -3.28 -4.39
CA SER A 104 -7.25 -2.64 -5.70
C SER A 104 -5.90 -2.65 -6.41
N GLN A 105 -5.88 -3.03 -7.68
CA GLN A 105 -4.73 -2.75 -8.55
C GLN A 105 -4.78 -1.29 -9.01
N GLN A 106 -3.69 -0.56 -8.80
CA GLN A 106 -3.50 0.80 -9.30
C GLN A 106 -2.03 0.99 -9.67
N LYS A 107 -1.74 1.88 -10.63
CA LYS A 107 -0.37 2.25 -11.03
C LYS A 107 0.13 3.55 -10.42
N ARG A 108 -0.78 4.43 -9.97
CA ARG A 108 -0.44 5.69 -9.31
C ARG A 108 -0.22 5.45 -7.83
N TYR A 109 0.95 5.80 -7.33
CA TYR A 109 1.26 5.72 -5.91
C TYR A 109 0.65 6.92 -5.17
N VAL A 110 0.21 6.68 -3.95
CA VAL A 110 -0.24 7.72 -3.02
C VAL A 110 0.66 7.58 -1.79
N PRO A 111 1.39 8.63 -1.37
CA PRO A 111 2.26 8.56 -0.20
C PRO A 111 1.49 8.09 1.03
N VAL A 112 2.02 7.09 1.71
CA VAL A 112 1.49 6.58 2.98
C VAL A 112 2.59 6.59 4.01
N LYS A 113 2.25 6.97 5.24
CA LYS A 113 3.18 7.00 6.36
C LYS A 113 3.69 5.59 6.66
N GLY A 114 5.00 5.44 6.81
CA GLY A 114 5.64 4.17 7.13
C GLY A 114 5.97 3.29 5.91
N ASP A 115 5.58 3.67 4.70
CA ASP A 115 5.95 2.92 3.49
C ASP A 115 7.42 3.13 3.15
N HIS A 116 8.10 2.06 2.75
CA HIS A 116 9.42 2.11 2.15
C HIS A 116 9.32 2.31 0.64
N VAL A 117 10.02 3.31 0.11
CA VAL A 117 9.90 3.74 -1.29
C VAL A 117 11.26 4.04 -1.91
N ILE A 118 11.32 3.91 -3.24
CA ILE A 118 12.46 4.32 -4.05
C ILE A 118 12.16 5.66 -4.70
N GLY A 119 12.91 6.69 -4.33
CA GLY A 119 12.82 8.03 -4.87
C GLY A 119 14.00 8.39 -5.78
N ILE A 120 13.82 9.37 -6.66
CA ILE A 120 14.87 9.93 -7.51
C ILE A 120 15.09 11.39 -7.10
N VAL A 121 16.32 11.78 -6.76
CA VAL A 121 16.62 13.15 -6.36
C VAL A 121 16.45 14.09 -7.56
N THR A 122 15.50 15.02 -7.48
CA THR A 122 15.19 15.96 -8.56
C THR A 122 15.92 17.28 -8.40
N ALA A 123 16.04 17.78 -7.16
CA ALA A 123 16.70 19.06 -6.89
C ALA A 123 17.26 19.12 -5.46
N LYS A 124 18.27 19.96 -5.26
CA LYS A 124 18.85 20.28 -3.95
C LYS A 124 18.55 21.74 -3.63
N SER A 125 17.85 21.99 -2.53
CA SER A 125 17.48 23.33 -2.06
C SER A 125 17.99 23.56 -0.65
N GLY A 126 19.22 24.07 -0.54
CA GLY A 126 19.88 24.38 0.74
C GLY A 126 20.05 23.16 1.64
N ASP A 127 19.10 22.99 2.55
CA ASP A 127 19.04 21.95 3.58
C ASP A 127 18.07 20.80 3.21
N ILE A 128 17.29 20.93 2.13
CA ILE A 128 16.29 19.93 1.76
C ILE A 128 16.56 19.45 0.34
N PHE A 129 16.51 18.15 0.14
CA PHE A 129 16.50 17.51 -1.16
C PHE A 129 15.05 17.26 -1.57
N LYS A 130 14.68 17.64 -2.79
CA LYS A 130 13.41 17.27 -3.40
C LYS A 130 13.58 15.95 -4.14
N VAL A 131 12.77 14.97 -3.79
CA VAL A 131 12.85 13.59 -4.29
C VAL A 131 11.53 13.22 -4.96
N ASP A 132 11.56 12.79 -6.22
CA ASP A 132 10.39 12.28 -6.91
C ASP A 132 10.10 10.83 -6.52
N VAL A 133 8.93 10.58 -5.96
CA VAL A 133 8.43 9.25 -5.57
C VAL A 133 7.39 8.71 -6.56
N GLY A 134 6.91 9.51 -7.52
CA GLY A 134 5.83 9.16 -8.43
C GLY A 134 4.43 9.38 -7.86
N GLY A 135 4.30 10.31 -6.92
CA GLY A 135 3.07 10.74 -6.25
C GLY A 135 2.39 11.95 -6.92
N SER A 136 1.58 12.68 -6.15
CA SER A 136 1.06 14.01 -6.56
C SER A 136 2.11 15.10 -6.45
N GLU A 137 2.94 15.04 -5.41
CA GLU A 137 3.95 16.02 -5.06
C GLU A 137 5.30 15.31 -4.84
N PRO A 138 6.43 15.98 -5.11
CA PRO A 138 7.74 15.46 -4.72
C PRO A 138 7.85 15.41 -3.20
N ALA A 139 8.59 14.44 -2.69
CA ALA A 139 8.88 14.30 -1.28
C ALA A 139 10.07 15.19 -0.88
N SER A 140 10.00 15.71 0.33
CA SER A 140 11.08 16.49 0.94
C SER A 140 11.93 15.60 1.85
N LEU A 141 13.25 15.62 1.64
CA LEU A 141 14.24 14.84 2.39
C LEU A 141 15.28 15.78 3.02
N SER A 142 15.37 15.80 4.34
CA SER A 142 16.33 16.65 5.06
C SER A 142 17.75 16.09 4.98
N TYR A 143 18.76 16.97 4.94
CA TYR A 143 20.18 16.56 5.04
C TYR A 143 20.52 15.79 6.31
N LEU A 144 19.79 16.04 7.41
CA LEU A 144 19.99 15.37 8.70
C LEU A 144 19.41 13.95 8.73
N SER A 145 18.55 13.61 7.78
CA SER A 145 17.83 12.34 7.74
C SER A 145 18.67 11.21 7.13
N PHE A 146 19.99 11.30 7.21
CA PHE A 146 20.96 10.29 6.80
C PHE A 146 21.78 9.87 8.02
N GLU A 147 22.22 8.61 8.02
CA GLU A 147 23.08 8.10 9.08
C GLU A 147 24.39 8.90 9.16
N GLY A 148 24.73 9.38 10.37
CA GLY A 148 25.94 10.15 10.61
C GLY A 148 25.97 11.57 10.02
N ALA A 149 24.84 12.07 9.51
CA ALA A 149 24.76 13.42 8.97
C ALA A 149 24.76 14.47 10.08
N THR A 150 25.61 15.48 9.93
CA THR A 150 25.64 16.67 10.79
C THR A 150 25.79 17.92 9.92
N LYS A 151 25.56 19.13 10.45
CA LYS A 151 25.78 20.37 9.67
C LYS A 151 27.20 20.51 9.11
N ARG A 152 28.18 19.84 9.75
CA ARG A 152 29.58 19.80 9.30
C ARG A 152 29.83 18.69 8.27
N ASN A 153 29.21 17.53 8.45
CA ASN A 153 29.32 16.38 7.55
C ASN A 153 28.05 16.23 6.70
N ARG A 154 28.05 16.85 5.52
CA ARG A 154 26.92 16.77 4.58
C ARG A 154 26.99 15.47 3.78
N PRO A 155 25.87 14.74 3.62
CA PRO A 155 25.85 13.52 2.83
C PRO A 155 26.10 13.80 1.34
N ASN A 156 26.81 12.89 0.67
CA ASN A 156 27.14 12.97 -0.76
C ASN A 156 25.98 12.50 -1.64
N VAL A 157 24.91 13.29 -1.68
CA VAL A 157 23.74 13.06 -2.54
C VAL A 157 23.76 14.06 -3.70
N GLN A 158 23.74 13.54 -4.92
CA GLN A 158 23.68 14.33 -6.15
C GLN A 158 22.27 14.30 -6.77
N VAL A 159 22.00 15.26 -7.64
CA VAL A 159 20.77 15.27 -8.43
C VAL A 159 20.82 14.12 -9.43
N GLY A 160 19.75 13.32 -9.48
CA GLY A 160 19.67 12.09 -10.27
C GLY A 160 19.93 10.81 -9.49
N ASP A 161 20.45 10.90 -8.26
CA ASP A 161 20.69 9.71 -7.44
C ASP A 161 19.38 9.04 -7.02
N LEU A 162 19.44 7.71 -6.90
CA LEU A 162 18.35 6.88 -6.38
C LEU A 162 18.45 6.80 -4.86
N ILE A 163 17.32 6.99 -4.17
CA ILE A 163 17.26 6.93 -2.71
C ILE A 163 16.22 5.91 -2.28
N TYR A 164 16.59 5.06 -1.32
CA TYR A 164 15.69 4.22 -0.57
C TYR A 164 15.43 4.83 0.80
N GLY A 165 14.16 5.02 1.15
CA GLY A 165 13.78 5.62 2.43
C GLY A 165 12.33 5.34 2.81
N GLN A 166 11.92 5.86 3.95
CA GLN A 166 10.58 5.69 4.52
C GLN A 166 9.89 7.04 4.71
N PHE A 167 8.57 7.10 4.50
CA PHE A 167 7.80 8.30 4.83
C PHE A 167 7.51 8.43 6.33
N VAL A 168 7.82 9.60 6.90
CA VAL A 168 7.45 9.95 8.29
C VAL A 168 6.16 10.74 8.31
N VAL A 169 6.04 11.71 7.39
CA VAL A 169 4.87 12.56 7.23
C VAL A 169 4.30 12.29 5.84
N ALA A 170 3.05 11.84 5.79
CA ALA A 170 2.32 11.62 4.54
C ALA A 170 0.86 12.00 4.75
N ASN A 171 0.63 13.30 4.86
CA ASN A 171 -0.71 13.87 4.96
C ASN A 171 -1.17 14.30 3.56
N LYS A 172 -2.49 14.35 3.36
CA LYS A 172 -3.10 14.78 2.10
C LYS A 172 -2.99 16.29 1.84
N ASP A 173 -2.78 17.07 2.90
CA ASP A 173 -2.80 18.55 2.89
C ASP A 173 -1.40 19.15 3.02
N MET A 174 -0.35 18.32 3.10
CA MET A 174 1.03 18.76 3.29
C MET A 174 1.98 17.94 2.42
N GLU A 175 3.09 18.56 1.99
CA GLU A 175 4.12 17.85 1.24
C GLU A 175 4.66 16.65 2.05
N PRO A 176 4.86 15.49 1.41
CA PRO A 176 5.28 14.31 2.13
C PRO A 176 6.77 14.39 2.46
N GLU A 177 7.13 14.04 3.70
CA GLU A 177 8.51 14.04 4.17
C GLU A 177 9.02 12.61 4.34
N MET A 178 10.19 12.34 3.78
CA MET A 178 10.86 11.04 3.86
C MET A 178 12.17 11.11 4.64
N VAL A 179 12.56 9.99 5.22
CA VAL A 179 13.80 9.81 5.97
C VAL A 179 14.52 8.53 5.53
N CYS A 180 15.85 8.54 5.64
CA CYS A 180 16.71 7.39 5.37
C CYS A 180 17.35 6.85 6.66
N ILE A 181 16.73 7.11 7.81
CA ILE A 181 17.17 6.65 9.13
C ILE A 181 15.99 6.08 9.89
N ASP A 182 16.26 5.05 10.68
CA ASP A 182 15.31 4.53 11.65
C ASP A 182 15.29 5.43 12.90
N SER A 183 14.29 5.24 13.76
CA SER A 183 14.10 5.94 15.04
C SER A 183 15.33 5.82 15.96
N CYS A 184 16.11 4.76 15.80
CA CYS A 184 17.37 4.51 16.52
C CYS A 184 18.59 5.25 15.93
N GLY A 185 18.43 6.02 14.86
CA GLY A 185 19.51 6.76 14.20
C GLY A 185 20.45 5.91 13.33
N ARG A 186 20.05 4.67 12.98
CA ARG A 186 20.79 3.79 12.06
C ARG A 186 20.11 3.72 10.70
N ALA A 187 20.87 3.47 9.63
CA ALA A 187 20.29 3.40 8.30
C ALA A 187 19.46 2.14 8.01
N ASN A 188 19.61 1.02 8.72
CA ASN A 188 18.89 -0.26 8.45
C ASN A 188 18.76 -0.63 6.94
N GLY A 189 19.75 -0.28 6.11
CA GLY A 189 19.71 -0.51 4.65
C GLY A 189 19.03 0.58 3.81
N MET A 190 18.62 1.69 4.43
CA MET A 190 18.15 2.91 3.77
C MET A 190 19.32 3.82 3.38
N GLY A 191 19.10 4.71 2.42
CA GLY A 191 20.11 5.63 1.92
C GLY A 191 20.16 5.68 0.40
N VAL A 192 21.31 6.11 -0.12
CA VAL A 192 21.53 6.17 -1.57
C VAL A 192 21.71 4.75 -2.10
N ILE A 193 20.91 4.37 -3.09
CA ILE A 193 21.05 3.09 -3.77
C ILE A 193 22.31 3.16 -4.64
N GLY A 194 23.12 2.10 -4.59
CA GLY A 194 24.39 2.03 -5.30
C GLY A 194 24.26 2.25 -6.81
N GLN A 195 25.39 2.60 -7.42
CA GLN A 195 25.51 2.80 -8.85
C GLN A 195 25.45 1.43 -9.58
N ASP A 196 25.06 1.46 -10.85
CA ASP A 196 25.02 0.30 -11.75
C ASP A 196 23.93 -0.74 -11.43
N GLY A 197 22.67 -0.34 -11.64
CA GLY A 197 21.50 -1.22 -11.56
C GLY A 197 20.35 -0.71 -12.43
N LEU A 198 19.36 -1.55 -12.67
CA LEU A 198 18.21 -1.22 -13.50
C LEU A 198 17.02 -0.86 -12.61
N LEU A 199 16.48 0.34 -12.80
CA LEU A 199 15.22 0.76 -12.18
C LEU A 199 14.09 0.67 -13.21
N PHE A 200 13.05 -0.08 -12.90
CA PHE A 200 11.84 -0.19 -13.71
C PHE A 200 10.59 -0.09 -12.85
N LYS A 201 9.46 0.17 -13.50
CA LYS A 201 8.18 0.43 -12.84
C LYS A 201 7.19 -0.71 -13.10
N VAL A 202 6.57 -1.20 -12.04
CA VAL A 202 5.52 -2.23 -12.04
C VAL A 202 4.24 -1.76 -11.35
N THR A 203 3.20 -2.57 -11.42
CA THR A 203 1.93 -2.34 -10.71
C THR A 203 2.11 -2.48 -9.19
N LEU A 204 1.46 -1.63 -8.37
CA LEU A 204 1.57 -1.69 -6.91
C LEU A 204 1.08 -3.03 -6.32
N GLY A 205 0.07 -3.63 -6.97
CA GLY A 205 -0.45 -4.94 -6.56
C GLY A 205 0.57 -6.07 -6.72
N LEU A 206 1.44 -5.97 -7.72
CA LEU A 206 2.51 -6.95 -7.92
C LEU A 206 3.54 -6.86 -6.80
N ILE A 207 3.98 -5.66 -6.42
CA ILE A 207 4.92 -5.48 -5.30
C ILE A 207 4.38 -6.03 -3.99
N ARG A 208 3.09 -5.78 -3.69
CA ARG A 208 2.46 -6.38 -2.50
C ARG A 208 2.44 -7.91 -2.52
N LYS A 209 2.32 -8.52 -3.71
CA LYS A 209 2.41 -9.98 -3.88
C LYS A 209 3.85 -10.49 -3.77
N LEU A 210 4.84 -9.74 -4.29
CA LEU A 210 6.25 -10.10 -4.27
C LEU A 210 6.86 -9.99 -2.86
N LEU A 211 6.43 -9.00 -2.07
CA LEU A 211 6.81 -8.83 -0.67
C LEU A 211 6.11 -9.81 0.29
N ALA A 212 5.14 -10.58 -0.19
CA ALA A 212 4.52 -11.61 0.64
C ALA A 212 5.54 -12.73 0.93
N PRO A 213 5.58 -13.26 2.18
CA PRO A 213 6.57 -14.29 2.55
C PRO A 213 6.42 -15.57 1.73
N ASP A 214 5.21 -15.86 1.25
CA ASP A 214 4.89 -17.07 0.48
C ASP A 214 5.13 -16.91 -1.03
N CYS A 215 5.88 -15.89 -1.46
CA CYS A 215 6.11 -15.66 -2.88
C CYS A 215 7.14 -16.64 -3.45
N GLU A 216 6.67 -17.60 -4.26
CA GLU A 216 7.52 -18.58 -4.96
C GLU A 216 8.57 -17.90 -5.87
N ILE A 217 8.23 -16.76 -6.49
CA ILE A 217 9.10 -16.14 -7.50
C ILE A 217 10.42 -15.69 -6.95
N ILE A 218 10.37 -15.00 -5.81
CA ILE A 218 11.59 -14.43 -5.25
C ILE A 218 12.51 -15.53 -4.73
N GLN A 219 11.92 -16.63 -4.26
CA GLN A 219 12.65 -17.82 -3.81
C GLN A 219 13.32 -18.55 -4.99
N GLU A 220 12.63 -18.73 -6.11
CA GLU A 220 13.23 -19.36 -7.30
C GLU A 220 14.29 -18.48 -7.95
N VAL A 221 14.03 -17.17 -8.05
CA VAL A 221 14.99 -16.19 -8.57
C VAL A 221 16.28 -16.16 -7.75
N GLY A 222 16.17 -16.19 -6.41
CA GLY A 222 17.32 -16.16 -5.52
C GLY A 222 18.21 -17.43 -5.58
N LYS A 223 17.69 -18.54 -6.10
CA LYS A 223 18.46 -19.79 -6.30
C LYS A 223 19.33 -19.75 -7.56
N LEU A 224 18.90 -19.00 -8.58
CA LEU A 224 19.54 -18.98 -9.90
C LEU A 224 20.81 -18.13 -9.90
N TYR A 225 20.72 -16.89 -9.41
CA TYR A 225 21.80 -15.92 -9.49
C TYR A 225 21.96 -15.12 -8.19
N PRO A 226 23.20 -14.76 -7.80
CA PRO A 226 23.41 -13.78 -6.75
C PRO A 226 22.98 -12.40 -7.27
N LEU A 227 21.99 -11.82 -6.59
CA LEU A 227 21.32 -10.61 -7.03
C LEU A 227 20.93 -9.74 -5.84
N GLU A 228 20.91 -8.44 -6.07
CA GLU A 228 20.43 -7.43 -5.13
C GLU A 228 19.14 -6.85 -5.72
N ILE A 229 18.05 -6.88 -4.94
CA ILE A 229 16.77 -6.30 -5.32
C ILE A 229 16.31 -5.36 -4.21
N VAL A 230 15.87 -4.18 -4.60
CA VAL A 230 15.17 -3.24 -3.71
C VAL A 230 13.75 -3.07 -4.24
N PHE A 231 12.77 -3.33 -3.38
CA PHE A 231 11.35 -3.11 -3.67
C PHE A 231 10.89 -1.80 -3.02
N GLY A 232 10.38 -0.89 -3.85
CA GLY A 232 9.67 0.30 -3.40
C GLY A 232 8.16 0.11 -3.47
N MET A 233 7.44 0.43 -2.40
CA MET A 233 5.97 0.38 -2.34
C MET A 233 5.29 1.32 -3.35
N ASN A 234 6.06 2.19 -4.02
CA ASN A 234 5.62 3.12 -5.04
C ASN A 234 5.54 2.55 -6.46
N GLY A 235 5.76 1.24 -6.65
CA GLY A 235 5.76 0.68 -8.01
C GLY A 235 7.15 0.58 -8.61
N ARG A 236 8.20 1.01 -7.92
CA ARG A 236 9.56 1.00 -8.47
C ARG A 236 10.34 -0.17 -7.89
N ILE A 237 11.03 -0.90 -8.76
CA ILE A 237 11.94 -1.97 -8.37
C ILE A 237 13.31 -1.58 -8.92
N TRP A 238 14.33 -1.69 -8.08
CA TRP A 238 15.72 -1.60 -8.50
C TRP A 238 16.35 -2.99 -8.40
N VAL A 239 17.00 -3.42 -9.48
CA VAL A 239 17.66 -4.73 -9.56
C VAL A 239 19.10 -4.57 -10.00
N LYS A 240 19.98 -5.36 -9.40
CA LYS A 240 21.38 -5.46 -9.77
C LYS A 240 21.82 -6.92 -9.74
N ALA A 241 22.37 -7.39 -10.86
CA ALA A 241 23.03 -8.68 -10.97
C ALA A 241 24.49 -8.47 -11.42
N LYS A 242 25.27 -9.55 -11.46
CA LYS A 242 26.68 -9.50 -11.86
C LYS A 242 26.88 -9.12 -13.33
N THR A 243 25.94 -9.50 -14.20
CA THR A 243 25.96 -9.14 -15.63
C THR A 243 24.67 -8.42 -16.03
N ILE A 244 24.80 -7.51 -16.99
CA ILE A 244 23.70 -6.72 -17.54
C ILE A 244 22.64 -7.64 -18.15
N GLN A 245 23.05 -8.73 -18.80
CA GLN A 245 22.12 -9.68 -19.42
C GLN A 245 21.19 -10.34 -18.38
N GLN A 246 21.74 -10.79 -17.25
CA GLN A 246 20.96 -11.36 -16.14
C GLN A 246 20.01 -10.31 -15.56
N THR A 247 20.49 -9.07 -15.39
CA THR A 247 19.69 -7.96 -14.88
C THR A 247 18.48 -7.67 -15.79
N LEU A 248 18.67 -7.68 -17.10
CA LEU A 248 17.60 -7.46 -18.09
C LEU A 248 16.57 -8.60 -18.08
N ILE A 249 17.03 -9.84 -18.05
CA ILE A 249 16.11 -10.98 -18.03
C ILE A 249 15.30 -10.97 -16.73
N LEU A 250 15.93 -10.66 -15.61
CA LEU A 250 15.25 -10.56 -14.33
C LEU A 250 14.14 -9.50 -14.33
N ALA A 251 14.42 -8.32 -14.87
CA ALA A 251 13.43 -7.26 -14.98
C ALA A 251 12.22 -7.69 -15.82
N ASN A 252 12.48 -8.35 -16.96
CA ASN A 252 11.41 -8.88 -17.81
C ASN A 252 10.56 -9.94 -17.10
N ILE A 253 11.18 -10.85 -16.33
CA ILE A 253 10.43 -11.84 -15.54
C ILE A 253 9.57 -11.13 -14.50
N LEU A 254 10.13 -10.20 -13.74
CA LEU A 254 9.41 -9.51 -12.67
C LEU A 254 8.24 -8.71 -13.22
N GLU A 255 8.38 -8.07 -14.38
CA GLU A 255 7.27 -7.39 -15.05
C GLU A 255 6.21 -8.37 -15.56
N ALA A 256 6.62 -9.47 -16.21
CA ALA A 256 5.69 -10.48 -16.73
C ALA A 256 4.98 -11.27 -15.60
N CYS A 257 5.58 -11.35 -14.41
CA CYS A 257 5.08 -12.15 -13.29
C CYS A 257 3.65 -11.85 -12.86
N GLU A 258 3.08 -10.69 -13.22
CA GLU A 258 1.67 -10.37 -12.93
C GLU A 258 0.69 -11.27 -13.71
N HIS A 259 1.06 -11.71 -14.92
CA HIS A 259 0.16 -12.41 -15.84
C HIS A 259 0.55 -13.85 -16.12
N MET A 260 1.75 -14.28 -15.71
CA MET A 260 2.21 -15.64 -15.95
C MET A 260 1.55 -16.64 -15.00
N THR A 261 1.10 -17.76 -15.57
CA THR A 261 0.69 -18.93 -14.80
C THR A 261 1.91 -19.62 -14.18
N SER A 262 1.69 -20.38 -13.09
CA SER A 262 2.77 -21.09 -12.39
C SER A 262 3.56 -22.03 -13.30
N ASP A 263 2.91 -22.64 -14.30
CA ASP A 263 3.57 -23.53 -15.25
C ASP A 263 4.51 -22.78 -16.20
N GLN A 264 4.06 -21.64 -16.73
CA GLN A 264 4.90 -20.80 -17.59
C GLN A 264 6.12 -20.24 -16.83
N ARG A 265 5.95 -19.92 -15.54
CA ARG A 265 7.06 -19.51 -14.68
C ARG A 265 8.12 -20.59 -14.59
N LYS A 266 7.73 -21.83 -14.29
CA LYS A 266 8.68 -22.95 -14.24
C LYS A 266 9.41 -23.11 -15.57
N GLN A 267 8.69 -23.05 -16.69
CA GLN A 267 9.28 -23.15 -18.03
C GLN A 267 10.34 -22.07 -18.29
N ILE A 268 10.07 -20.81 -17.90
CA ILE A 268 11.02 -19.69 -18.06
C ILE A 268 12.23 -19.89 -17.16
N PHE A 269 12.04 -20.32 -15.91
CA PHE A 269 13.16 -20.60 -15.01
C PHE A 269 14.05 -21.74 -15.52
N SER A 270 13.47 -22.79 -16.11
CA SER A 270 14.27 -23.86 -16.75
C SER A 270 15.13 -23.32 -17.89
N ARG A 271 14.54 -22.51 -18.78
CA ARG A 271 15.24 -21.87 -19.91
C ARG A 271 16.38 -20.96 -19.45
N LEU A 272 16.21 -20.33 -18.29
CA LEU A 272 17.19 -19.44 -17.69
C LEU A 272 18.33 -20.13 -16.96
N ALA A 273 18.08 -21.32 -16.43
CA ALA A 273 19.11 -22.16 -15.83
C ALA A 273 20.05 -22.75 -16.89
N GLU A 274 19.60 -22.84 -18.14
CA GLU A 274 20.41 -23.29 -19.29
C GLU A 274 21.31 -22.18 -19.87
N SER A 275 21.16 -20.93 -19.41
CA SER A 275 21.85 -19.73 -19.95
C SER A 275 23.10 -19.33 -19.16
#